data_AF-A0A6A4X242-F1
#
_entry.id   AF-A0A6A4X242-F1
#
_cell.length_a   1.000
_cell.length_b   1.000
_cell.length_c   1.000
_cell.angle_alpha   90.00
_cell.angle_beta   90.00
_cell.angle_gamma   90.00
#
_symmetry.space_group_name_H-M   'P 1'
#
loop_
_entity.id
_entity.type
_entity.pdbx_description
1 polymer ?
#
loop_
_entity_poly.entity_id
_entity_poly.type
_entity_poly.pdbx_seq_one_letter_code
_entity_poly.pdbx_strand_id
1 'polypeptide(L)'
;MPPRKLLSSEEIAHLNHAIDESAELKRHAFGRTDDQGRKSEICVWNHPGDDVLGTVSRTRKVALTAQQVLRGSHRAGRIVHTTVGEQAAADPARVRHLSRVCPRDLVQMRAGDALFFHCNLLHCSANNDSDRRRFALIAAFNQRANDPLWEHHHPRYTRLEMVPNDALLKCTRLNSSSDKWFVDPDADTSYANNETDSTATADGAA
;
A
#
# COMPACT_ATOMS: atom_id res chain seq x y z
N MET A 1 13.20 11.73 7.85
CA MET A 1 14.19 10.65 8.05
C MET A 1 14.68 10.26 6.67
N PRO A 2 15.99 10.21 6.39
CA PRO A 2 16.47 9.86 5.05
C PRO A 2 16.11 8.38 4.74
N PRO A 3 15.82 8.07 3.47
CA PRO A 3 15.64 6.68 3.04
C PRO A 3 16.87 5.85 3.40
N ARG A 4 16.63 4.60 3.78
CA ARG A 4 17.69 3.65 4.15
C ARG A 4 17.85 2.63 3.04
N LYS A 5 19.10 2.32 2.66
CA LYS A 5 19.46 1.23 1.74
C LYS A 5 19.12 -0.12 2.37
N LEU A 6 17.85 -0.47 2.28
CA LEU A 6 17.24 -1.55 3.03
C LEU A 6 17.46 -2.89 2.34
N LEU A 7 17.34 -2.92 1.02
CA LEU A 7 17.60 -4.08 0.19
C LEU A 7 18.97 -3.94 -0.49
N SER A 8 19.71 -5.05 -0.54
CA SER A 8 20.96 -5.14 -1.29
C SER A 8 20.70 -5.14 -2.79
N SER A 9 21.74 -4.90 -3.58
CA SER A 9 21.65 -4.99 -5.05
C SER A 9 21.28 -6.40 -5.53
N GLU A 10 21.70 -7.43 -4.80
CA GLU A 10 21.34 -8.83 -5.08
C GLU A 10 19.86 -9.08 -4.77
N GLU A 11 19.36 -8.58 -3.65
CA GLU A 11 17.94 -8.68 -3.28
C GLU A 11 17.05 -7.94 -4.30
N ILE A 12 17.48 -6.77 -4.76
CA ILE A 12 16.79 -6.01 -5.81
C ILE A 12 16.79 -6.79 -7.14
N ALA A 13 17.92 -7.38 -7.52
CA ALA A 13 18.01 -8.16 -8.76
C ALA A 13 17.08 -9.37 -8.70
N HIS A 14 17.03 -10.06 -7.56
CA HIS A 14 16.13 -11.20 -7.34
C HIS A 14 14.65 -10.80 -7.41
N LEU A 15 14.30 -9.65 -6.84
CA LEU A 15 12.95 -9.09 -6.91
C LEU A 15 12.56 -8.70 -8.34
N ASN A 16 13.42 -7.99 -9.06
CA ASN A 16 13.16 -7.60 -10.44
C ASN A 16 12.95 -8.83 -11.33
N HIS A 17 13.79 -9.85 -11.16
CA HIS A 17 13.64 -11.12 -11.88
C HIS A 17 12.27 -11.77 -11.61
N ALA A 18 11.85 -11.87 -10.34
CA ALA A 18 10.54 -12.39 -10.00
C ALA A 18 9.40 -11.55 -10.62
N ILE A 19 9.48 -10.22 -10.58
CA ILE A 19 8.47 -9.33 -11.17
C ILE A 19 8.39 -9.51 -12.70
N ASP A 20 9.54 -9.52 -13.37
CA ASP A 20 9.61 -9.58 -14.83
C ASP A 20 9.07 -10.92 -15.36
N GLU A 21 9.31 -12.02 -14.64
CA GLU A 21 8.84 -13.36 -15.00
C GLU A 21 7.41 -13.67 -14.55
N SER A 22 6.80 -12.85 -13.68
CA SER A 22 5.49 -13.14 -13.13
C SER A 22 4.36 -12.86 -14.12
N ALA A 23 3.89 -13.90 -14.80
CA ALA A 23 2.64 -13.85 -15.58
C ALA A 23 1.42 -13.56 -14.69
N GLU A 24 1.43 -14.08 -13.46
CA GLU A 24 0.32 -13.93 -12.51
C GLU A 24 0.18 -12.50 -12.01
N LEU A 25 1.28 -11.78 -11.75
CA LEU A 25 1.21 -10.34 -11.44
C LEU A 25 0.61 -9.55 -12.60
N LYS A 26 1.05 -9.83 -13.84
CA LYS A 26 0.55 -9.13 -15.03
C LYS A 26 -0.94 -9.42 -15.25
N ARG A 27 -1.38 -10.65 -14.95
CA ARG A 27 -2.77 -11.08 -15.07
C ARG A 27 -3.70 -10.41 -14.05
N HIS A 28 -3.22 -10.19 -12.82
CA HIS A 28 -3.99 -9.55 -11.75
C HIS A 28 -3.68 -8.04 -11.62
N ALA A 29 -2.89 -7.48 -12.53
CA ALA A 29 -2.68 -6.04 -12.60
C ALA A 29 -3.87 -5.39 -13.31
N PHE A 30 -4.40 -4.33 -12.72
CA PHE A 30 -5.46 -3.52 -13.30
C PHE A 30 -5.02 -2.06 -13.41
N GLY A 31 -5.50 -1.40 -14.46
CA GLY A 31 -5.26 0.02 -14.68
C GLY A 31 -6.18 0.88 -13.83
N ARG A 32 -5.67 1.99 -13.31
CA ARG A 32 -6.47 3.08 -12.74
C ARG A 32 -6.12 4.40 -13.38
N THR A 33 -7.14 5.13 -13.77
CA THR A 33 -7.01 6.45 -14.35
C THR A 33 -7.16 7.51 -13.27
N ASP A 34 -6.19 8.43 -13.19
CA ASP A 34 -6.32 9.60 -12.31
C ASP A 34 -7.29 10.65 -12.89
N ASP A 35 -7.56 11.71 -12.13
CA ASP A 35 -8.41 12.82 -12.54
C ASP A 35 -7.86 13.63 -13.74
N GLN A 36 -6.64 13.32 -14.19
CA GLN A 36 -5.98 13.93 -15.34
C GLN A 36 -5.84 12.96 -16.53
N GLY A 37 -6.49 11.79 -16.49
CA GLY A 37 -6.51 10.84 -17.59
C GLY A 37 -5.28 9.92 -17.68
N ARG A 38 -4.37 9.94 -16.70
CA ARG A 38 -3.16 9.12 -16.70
C ARG A 38 -3.41 7.77 -16.05
N LYS A 39 -2.83 6.72 -16.61
CA LYS A 39 -3.01 5.34 -16.15
C LYS A 39 -1.85 4.87 -15.29
N SER A 40 -2.16 4.28 -14.13
CA SER A 40 -1.24 3.51 -13.30
C SER A 40 -1.70 2.06 -13.27
N GLU A 41 -0.77 1.11 -13.41
CA GLU A 41 -1.07 -0.32 -13.19
C GLU A 41 -0.79 -0.69 -11.74
N ILE A 42 -1.74 -1.37 -11.12
CA ILE A 42 -1.67 -1.77 -9.71
C ILE A 42 -2.03 -3.26 -9.61
N CYS A 43 -1.28 -3.99 -8.79
CA CYS A 43 -1.62 -5.34 -8.35
C CYS A 43 -1.61 -5.36 -6.82
N VAL A 44 -2.70 -5.81 -6.20
CA VAL A 44 -2.86 -5.85 -4.74
C VAL A 44 -3.17 -7.27 -4.31
N TRP A 45 -2.53 -7.70 -3.22
CA TRP A 45 -2.84 -8.96 -2.55
C TRP A 45 -2.93 -8.77 -1.04
N ASN A 46 -3.86 -9.48 -0.43
CA ASN A 46 -4.21 -9.38 0.99
C ASN A 46 -3.44 -10.39 1.86
N HIS A 47 -3.07 -11.53 1.28
CA HIS A 47 -2.25 -12.53 1.96
C HIS A 47 -0.90 -12.69 1.25
N PRO A 48 0.22 -12.46 1.95
CA PRO A 48 1.53 -12.69 1.37
C PRO A 48 1.79 -14.20 1.26
N GLY A 49 2.01 -14.69 0.05
CA GLY A 49 2.41 -16.08 -0.20
C GLY A 49 3.84 -16.41 0.23
N ASP A 50 4.30 -17.61 -0.11
CA ASP A 50 5.67 -18.10 0.12
C ASP A 50 6.59 -17.89 -1.08
N ASP A 51 6.17 -17.07 -2.03
CA ASP A 51 6.98 -16.66 -3.18
C ASP A 51 7.88 -15.46 -2.85
N VAL A 52 8.71 -15.03 -3.80
CA VAL A 52 9.66 -13.92 -3.60
C VAL A 52 8.96 -12.64 -3.13
N LEU A 53 7.77 -12.32 -3.67
CA LEU A 53 6.99 -11.12 -3.34
C LEU A 53 6.27 -11.18 -1.99
N GLY A 54 5.79 -12.37 -1.60
CA GLY A 54 5.27 -12.60 -0.27
C GLY A 54 6.40 -12.66 0.78
N THR A 55 7.55 -13.25 0.44
CA THR A 55 8.72 -13.35 1.30
C THR A 55 9.30 -11.98 1.62
N VAL A 56 9.51 -11.12 0.61
CA VAL A 56 10.03 -9.75 0.80
C VAL A 56 9.18 -8.98 1.80
N SER A 57 7.85 -9.08 1.74
CA SER A 57 6.92 -8.42 2.67
C SER A 57 7.03 -8.90 4.13
N ARG A 58 7.55 -10.11 4.34
CA ARG A 58 7.73 -10.75 5.66
C ARG A 58 9.16 -10.67 6.19
N THR A 59 10.10 -10.12 5.40
CA THR A 59 11.45 -9.87 5.91
C THR A 59 11.42 -8.78 6.98
N ARG A 60 12.26 -8.93 8.02
CA ARG A 60 12.41 -7.89 9.06
C ARG A 60 12.87 -6.56 8.48
N LYS A 61 13.54 -6.59 7.32
CA LYS A 61 13.99 -5.43 6.57
C LYS A 61 12.80 -4.58 6.10
N VAL A 62 11.89 -5.18 5.32
CA VAL A 62 10.82 -4.50 4.56
C VAL A 62 9.65 -4.06 5.42
N ALA A 63 9.52 -4.62 6.62
CA ALA A 63 8.34 -4.51 7.45
C ALA A 63 7.93 -3.08 7.84
N LEU A 64 8.65 -2.05 7.44
CA LEU A 64 8.09 -0.70 7.38
C LEU A 64 8.85 0.08 6.24
N THR A 65 8.23 0.92 5.36
CA THR A 65 8.85 1.94 4.39
C THR A 65 7.99 2.67 3.27
N ALA A 66 8.40 3.80 2.58
CA ALA A 66 7.55 4.85 1.85
C ALA A 66 8.18 6.08 1.06
N GLN A 67 7.40 7.15 0.71
CA GLN A 67 7.70 8.25 -0.26
C GLN A 67 7.20 9.69 0.14
N GLN A 68 7.06 10.70 -0.78
CA GLN A 68 6.80 12.15 -0.49
C GLN A 68 5.69 12.37 0.56
N VAL A 69 5.92 13.30 1.50
CA VAL A 69 5.05 13.42 2.68
C VAL A 69 4.68 14.87 3.00
N LEU A 70 3.49 15.06 3.57
CA LEU A 70 3.15 16.23 4.36
C LEU A 70 3.51 15.97 5.82
N ARG A 71 4.67 16.47 6.26
CA ARG A 71 5.19 16.20 7.62
C ARG A 71 4.20 16.60 8.69
N GLY A 72 3.97 15.69 9.64
CA GLY A 72 3.08 15.91 10.77
C GLY A 72 1.59 15.69 10.48
N SER A 73 1.18 15.50 9.22
CA SER A 73 -0.25 15.38 8.89
C SER A 73 -0.92 14.15 9.49
N HIS A 74 -0.16 13.10 9.85
CA HIS A 74 -0.66 11.91 10.55
C HIS A 74 -1.32 12.25 11.90
N ARG A 75 -1.02 13.42 12.47
CA ARG A 75 -1.63 13.92 13.71
C ARG A 75 -2.97 14.64 13.49
N ALA A 76 -3.45 14.76 12.25
CA ALA A 76 -4.66 15.52 11.91
C ALA A 76 -5.98 14.78 12.20
N GLY A 77 -5.95 13.70 12.98
CA GLY A 77 -7.11 12.85 13.27
C GLY A 77 -7.54 12.01 12.06
N ARG A 78 -8.79 11.54 12.06
CA ARG A 78 -9.35 10.71 10.98
C ARG A 78 -9.30 11.45 9.65
N ILE A 79 -8.72 10.81 8.64
CA ILE A 79 -8.78 11.25 7.26
C ILE A 79 -9.90 10.48 6.57
N VAL A 80 -10.87 11.21 6.04
CA VAL A 80 -11.93 10.65 5.21
C VAL A 80 -11.37 10.44 3.80
N HIS A 81 -11.60 9.26 3.25
CA HIS A 81 -11.30 8.97 1.86
C HIS A 81 -12.54 9.25 1.01
N THR A 82 -12.33 9.82 -0.16
CA THR A 82 -13.34 10.08 -1.18
C THR A 82 -12.84 9.52 -2.50
N THR A 83 -13.73 9.37 -3.47
CA THR A 83 -13.33 8.97 -4.83
C THR A 83 -12.93 10.20 -5.64
N VAL A 84 -11.73 10.17 -6.23
CA VAL A 84 -11.21 11.18 -7.16
C VAL A 84 -10.75 10.46 -8.43
N GLY A 85 -11.42 10.72 -9.57
CA GLY A 85 -11.26 9.86 -10.74
C GLY A 85 -11.68 8.42 -10.43
N GLU A 86 -10.82 7.46 -10.72
CA GLU A 86 -11.01 6.02 -10.38
C GLU A 86 -10.24 5.61 -9.11
N GLN A 87 -9.78 6.57 -8.30
CA GLN A 87 -8.90 6.31 -7.16
C GLN A 87 -9.54 6.74 -5.84
N ALA A 88 -9.34 5.93 -4.80
CA ALA A 88 -9.56 6.37 -3.42
C ALA A 88 -8.47 7.39 -3.06
N ALA A 89 -8.88 8.59 -2.67
CA ALA A 89 -7.99 9.68 -2.29
C ALA A 89 -8.43 10.26 -0.95
N ALA A 90 -7.50 10.83 -0.19
CA ALA A 90 -7.86 11.64 0.97
C ALA A 90 -8.70 12.84 0.51
N ASP A 91 -9.71 13.24 1.31
CA ASP A 91 -10.58 14.38 1.02
C ASP A 91 -9.76 15.60 0.52
N PRO A 92 -9.97 16.05 -0.72
CA PRO A 92 -9.21 17.16 -1.31
C PRO A 92 -9.28 18.45 -0.49
N ALA A 93 -10.39 18.73 0.19
CA ALA A 93 -10.50 19.90 1.06
C ALA A 93 -9.57 19.78 2.27
N ARG A 94 -9.55 18.60 2.91
CA ARG A 94 -8.63 18.29 4.01
C ARG A 94 -7.16 18.36 3.57
N VAL A 95 -6.84 17.80 2.40
CA VAL A 95 -5.49 17.86 1.83
C VAL A 95 -5.06 19.30 1.57
N ARG A 96 -5.91 20.13 0.95
CA ARG A 96 -5.63 21.57 0.70
C ARG A 96 -5.40 22.36 1.98
N HIS A 97 -6.12 22.04 3.05
CA HIS A 97 -5.91 22.70 4.33
C HIS A 97 -4.59 22.28 4.96
N LEU A 98 -4.33 20.97 5.03
CA LEU A 98 -3.11 20.44 5.64
C LEU A 98 -1.85 20.81 4.86
N SER A 99 -1.90 20.93 3.53
CA SER A 99 -0.74 21.35 2.73
C SER A 99 -0.28 22.77 3.00
N ARG A 100 -1.12 23.63 3.60
CA ARG A 100 -0.75 25.00 4.00
C ARG A 100 0.04 25.05 5.30
N VAL A 101 -0.15 24.04 6.17
CA VAL A 101 0.37 24.04 7.55
C VAL A 101 1.37 22.92 7.82
N CYS A 102 1.34 21.84 7.02
CA CYS A 102 2.26 20.73 7.09
C CYS A 102 3.36 20.90 6.03
N PRO A 103 4.65 20.99 6.41
CA PRO A 103 5.73 21.08 5.44
C PRO A 103 5.74 19.89 4.48
N ARG A 104 5.88 20.16 3.18
CA ARG A 104 6.02 19.13 2.15
C ARG A 104 7.49 18.75 2.00
N ASP A 105 7.78 17.45 2.11
CA ASP A 105 9.09 16.90 1.84
C ASP A 105 9.06 15.98 0.61
N LEU A 106 10.06 16.14 -0.25
CA LEU A 106 10.36 15.18 -1.31
C LEU A 106 11.26 14.08 -0.76
N VAL A 107 10.79 12.83 -0.83
CA VAL A 107 11.57 11.68 -0.42
C VAL A 107 12.14 11.02 -1.67
N GLN A 108 13.37 11.40 -2.02
CA GLN A 108 14.11 10.77 -3.10
C GLN A 108 14.71 9.45 -2.62
N MET A 109 14.56 8.40 -3.44
CA MET A 109 14.95 7.04 -3.09
C MET A 109 15.70 6.40 -4.25
N ARG A 110 16.75 5.65 -3.93
CA ARG A 110 17.45 4.76 -4.85
C ARG A 110 16.80 3.37 -4.82
N ALA A 111 17.15 2.52 -5.77
CA ALA A 111 16.72 1.13 -5.73
C ALA A 111 17.19 0.48 -4.41
N GLY A 112 16.26 -0.22 -3.75
CA GLY A 112 16.45 -0.82 -2.42
C GLY A 112 16.36 0.15 -1.25
N ASP A 113 16.16 1.45 -1.50
CA ASP A 113 15.83 2.37 -0.43
C ASP A 113 14.40 2.20 0.06
N ALA A 114 14.16 2.73 1.25
CA ALA A 114 12.94 2.49 1.99
C ALA A 114 12.65 3.69 2.96
N LEU A 115 11.40 4.25 3.06
CA LEU A 115 10.95 5.21 4.14
C LEU A 115 9.82 4.81 5.16
N PHE A 116 10.06 4.51 6.43
CA PHE A 116 9.00 4.09 7.36
C PHE A 116 7.98 5.22 7.66
N PHE A 117 6.65 5.01 7.54
CA PHE A 117 5.65 6.06 7.79
C PHE A 117 4.28 5.56 8.30
N HIS A 118 3.57 6.44 9.00
CA HIS A 118 2.23 6.16 9.52
C HIS A 118 1.20 6.19 8.39
N CYS A 119 0.24 5.26 8.38
CA CYS A 119 -0.83 5.16 7.36
C CYS A 119 -1.71 6.42 7.21
N ASN A 120 -1.69 7.32 8.19
CA ASN A 120 -2.47 8.55 8.20
C ASN A 120 -1.66 9.76 7.72
N LEU A 121 -0.36 9.55 7.44
CA LEU A 121 0.49 10.57 6.85
C LEU A 121 0.08 10.75 5.39
N LEU A 122 -0.31 11.98 5.05
CA LEU A 122 -0.66 12.33 3.69
C LEU A 122 0.59 12.29 2.85
N HIS A 123 0.53 11.51 1.80
CA HIS A 123 1.63 11.23 0.90
C HIS A 123 1.07 11.06 -0.51
N CYS A 124 1.92 11.33 -1.50
CA CYS A 124 1.59 11.07 -2.89
C CYS A 124 2.87 10.80 -3.67
N SER A 125 2.70 10.33 -4.89
CA SER A 125 3.81 10.28 -5.84
C SER A 125 3.62 11.38 -6.88
N ALA A 126 4.71 11.97 -7.33
CA ALA A 126 4.68 12.76 -8.55
C ALA A 126 4.60 11.83 -9.77
N ASN A 127 4.19 12.42 -10.90
CA ASN A 127 4.23 11.77 -12.21
C ASN A 127 5.59 11.14 -12.46
N ASN A 128 5.56 10.02 -13.17
CA ASN A 128 6.76 9.44 -13.72
C ASN A 128 6.97 9.98 -15.14
N ASP A 129 7.75 11.04 -15.25
CA ASP A 129 8.07 11.68 -16.54
C ASP A 129 9.35 11.09 -17.20
N SER A 130 9.79 9.91 -16.74
CA SER A 130 10.96 9.22 -17.29
C SER A 130 10.58 8.08 -18.24
N ASP A 131 11.55 7.64 -19.04
CA ASP A 131 11.45 6.45 -19.92
C ASP A 131 11.55 5.13 -19.14
N ARG A 132 11.75 5.19 -17.82
CA ARG A 132 11.92 4.02 -16.95
C ARG A 132 10.68 3.81 -16.11
N ARG A 133 10.32 2.54 -15.91
CA ARG A 133 9.26 2.18 -14.96
C ARG A 133 9.75 2.41 -13.54
N ARG A 134 8.84 2.87 -12.67
CA ARG A 134 9.07 3.01 -11.23
C ARG A 134 8.29 1.92 -10.50
N PHE A 135 8.99 0.90 -10.01
CA PHE A 135 8.41 -0.11 -9.14
C PHE A 135 8.47 0.33 -7.68
N ALA A 136 7.37 0.14 -6.96
CA ALA A 136 7.30 0.29 -5.53
C ALA A 136 6.59 -0.94 -4.95
N LEU A 137 7.17 -1.51 -3.91
CA LEU A 137 6.51 -2.51 -3.09
C LEU A 137 5.95 -1.81 -1.85
N ILE A 138 4.65 -1.96 -1.61
CA ILE A 138 3.97 -1.40 -0.44
C ILE A 138 3.52 -2.56 0.45
N ALA A 139 3.97 -2.55 1.70
CA ALA A 139 3.54 -3.49 2.72
C ALA A 139 2.93 -2.70 3.89
N ALA A 140 1.65 -2.95 4.18
CA ALA A 140 0.91 -2.30 5.25
C ALA A 140 0.84 -3.22 6.47
N PHE A 141 1.19 -2.68 7.64
CA PHE A 141 1.20 -3.41 8.90
C PHE A 141 0.26 -2.76 9.89
N ASN A 142 -0.41 -3.58 10.69
CA ASN A 142 -1.27 -3.14 11.77
C ASN A 142 -0.94 -3.90 13.05
N GLN A 143 -1.27 -3.33 14.21
CA GLN A 143 -1.13 -4.05 15.48
C GLN A 143 -2.16 -5.17 15.56
N ARG A 144 -1.78 -6.30 16.17
CA ARG A 144 -2.70 -7.42 16.48
C ARG A 144 -3.94 -6.95 17.23
N ALA A 145 -3.79 -5.96 18.11
CA ALA A 145 -4.88 -5.41 18.91
C ALA A 145 -5.83 -4.49 18.10
N ASN A 146 -5.45 -4.08 16.90
CA ASN A 146 -6.24 -3.23 16.01
C ASN A 146 -6.87 -4.08 14.88
N ASP A 147 -7.45 -5.20 15.26
CA ASP A 147 -8.20 -6.10 14.35
C ASP A 147 -9.53 -5.42 13.94
N PRO A 148 -9.95 -5.45 12.66
CA PRO A 148 -11.20 -4.83 12.25
C PRO A 148 -12.39 -5.36 13.06
N LEU A 149 -13.19 -4.42 13.59
CA LEU A 149 -14.39 -4.75 14.37
C LEU A 149 -15.43 -5.49 13.52
N TRP A 150 -15.64 -5.03 12.28
CA TRP A 150 -16.60 -5.60 11.35
C TRP A 150 -15.90 -6.52 10.35
N GLU A 151 -16.60 -7.57 9.94
CA GLU A 151 -16.17 -8.37 8.79
C GLU A 151 -16.26 -7.54 7.51
N HIS A 152 -15.21 -7.61 6.70
CA HIS A 152 -15.02 -6.79 5.50
C HIS A 152 -14.04 -7.50 4.56
N HIS A 153 -13.91 -7.02 3.31
CA HIS A 153 -13.02 -7.62 2.30
C HIS A 153 -11.51 -7.45 2.60
N HIS A 154 -11.15 -6.68 3.63
CA HIS A 154 -9.78 -6.63 4.13
C HIS A 154 -9.56 -7.73 5.17
N PRO A 155 -8.41 -8.42 5.15
CA PRO A 155 -8.16 -9.53 6.05
C PRO A 155 -8.18 -9.05 7.50
N ARG A 156 -8.82 -9.85 8.37
CA ARG A 156 -8.58 -9.79 9.81
C ARG A 156 -7.14 -10.19 10.12
N TYR A 157 -6.74 -9.96 11.37
CA TYR A 157 -5.41 -10.26 11.86
C TYR A 157 -4.97 -11.67 11.47
N THR A 158 -3.90 -11.73 10.66
CA THR A 158 -3.20 -12.95 10.31
C THR A 158 -1.81 -12.87 10.93
N ARG A 159 -1.43 -13.89 11.70
CA ARG A 159 -0.11 -13.93 12.33
C ARG A 159 0.96 -14.00 11.23
N LEU A 160 1.85 -13.01 11.20
CA LEU A 160 3.01 -13.05 10.31
C LEU A 160 4.09 -13.95 10.90
N GLU A 161 4.41 -15.02 10.17
CA GLU A 161 5.56 -15.87 10.47
C GLU A 161 6.82 -15.23 9.90
N MET A 162 7.63 -14.67 10.80
CA MET A 162 8.85 -13.96 10.44
C MET A 162 9.89 -14.93 9.88
N VAL A 163 10.44 -14.59 8.71
CA VAL A 163 11.50 -15.36 8.07
C VAL A 163 12.89 -14.73 8.34
N PRO A 164 13.98 -15.51 8.28
CA PRO A 164 15.35 -14.98 8.31
C PRO A 164 15.62 -13.94 7.21
N ASN A 165 16.55 -13.01 7.44
CA ASN A 165 16.84 -11.94 6.48
C ASN A 165 17.39 -12.46 5.14
N ASP A 166 18.07 -13.60 5.14
CA ASP A 166 18.60 -14.26 3.96
C ASP A 166 17.56 -15.13 3.24
N ALA A 167 16.35 -15.28 3.79
CA ALA A 167 15.29 -16.07 3.19
C ALA A 167 14.87 -15.53 1.82
N LEU A 168 14.95 -14.21 1.60
CA LEU A 168 14.63 -13.61 0.31
C LEU A 168 15.54 -14.14 -0.80
N LEU A 169 16.85 -14.20 -0.55
CA LEU A 169 17.82 -14.73 -1.51
C LEU A 169 17.76 -16.25 -1.65
N LYS A 170 17.27 -16.96 -0.63
CA LYS A 170 17.08 -18.42 -0.64
C LYS A 170 15.75 -18.85 -1.26
N CYS A 171 14.79 -17.93 -1.43
CA CYS A 171 13.47 -18.24 -1.96
C CYS A 171 13.54 -18.44 -3.48
N THR A 172 13.32 -19.68 -3.92
CA THR A 172 13.33 -20.07 -5.34
C THR A 172 11.94 -20.09 -5.97
N ARG A 173 10.88 -19.92 -5.18
CA ARG A 173 9.50 -19.77 -5.67
C ARG A 173 9.32 -18.36 -6.21
N LEU A 174 9.59 -18.16 -7.49
CA LEU A 174 9.53 -16.83 -8.12
C LEU A 174 8.09 -16.32 -8.29
N ASN A 175 7.17 -17.20 -8.71
CA ASN A 175 5.87 -16.80 -9.28
C ASN A 175 4.68 -17.61 -8.74
N SER A 176 4.64 -17.90 -7.43
CA SER A 176 3.49 -18.63 -6.89
C SER A 176 2.29 -17.71 -6.66
N SER A 177 1.12 -18.14 -7.13
CA SER A 177 -0.18 -17.50 -6.85
C SER A 177 -1.10 -18.36 -5.99
N SER A 178 -0.79 -19.65 -5.79
CA SER A 178 -1.64 -20.60 -5.05
C SER A 178 -1.81 -20.27 -3.57
N ASP A 179 -0.86 -19.52 -3.02
CA ASP A 179 -0.75 -19.11 -1.62
C ASP A 179 -1.02 -17.61 -1.43
N LYS A 180 -1.52 -16.94 -2.47
CA LYS A 180 -1.88 -15.52 -2.43
C LYS A 180 -3.37 -15.32 -2.56
N TRP A 181 -3.86 -14.29 -1.86
CA TRP A 181 -5.20 -13.77 -2.08
C TRP A 181 -5.10 -12.44 -2.82
N PHE A 182 -5.33 -12.45 -4.14
CA PHE A 182 -5.37 -11.24 -4.95
C PHE A 182 -6.71 -10.53 -4.79
N VAL A 183 -6.67 -9.20 -4.82
CA VAL A 183 -7.89 -8.37 -4.86
C VAL A 183 -8.51 -8.48 -6.25
N ASP A 184 -9.79 -8.83 -6.30
CA ASP A 184 -10.60 -8.73 -7.51
C ASP A 184 -11.22 -7.32 -7.56
N PRO A 185 -10.86 -6.47 -8.53
CA PRO A 185 -11.36 -5.10 -8.61
C PRO A 185 -12.87 -5.02 -8.82
N ASP A 186 -13.51 -6.04 -9.42
CA ASP A 186 -14.96 -6.04 -9.65
C ASP A 186 -15.75 -6.44 -8.39
N ALA A 187 -15.09 -7.13 -7.45
CA ALA A 187 -15.65 -7.50 -6.15
C ALA A 187 -15.20 -6.56 -5.01
N ASP A 188 -14.28 -5.62 -5.25
CA ASP A 188 -13.76 -4.68 -4.25
C ASP A 188 -14.77 -3.58 -3.92
N THR A 189 -15.37 -3.68 -2.73
CA THR A 189 -16.36 -2.70 -2.23
C THR A 189 -15.73 -1.50 -1.51
N SER A 190 -14.39 -1.34 -1.53
CA SER A 190 -13.69 -0.22 -0.87
C SER A 190 -14.20 1.17 -1.27
N TYR A 191 -14.83 1.29 -2.44
CA TYR A 191 -15.34 2.54 -3.03
C TYR A 191 -16.84 2.76 -2.80
N ALA A 192 -17.55 1.74 -2.31
CA ALA A 192 -18.95 1.90 -1.92
C ALA A 192 -18.98 2.71 -0.62
N ASN A 193 -18.92 4.03 -0.76
CA ASN A 193 -19.32 4.95 0.29
C ASN A 193 -20.73 4.54 0.72
N ASN A 194 -20.84 3.78 1.81
CA ASN A 194 -22.10 3.59 2.49
C ASN A 194 -22.49 4.96 3.07
N GLU A 195 -23.23 5.75 2.30
CA GLU A 195 -24.13 6.80 2.78
C GLU A 195 -25.29 6.21 3.62
N THR A 196 -25.04 5.19 4.41
CA THR A 196 -26.02 4.60 5.33
C THR A 196 -25.46 4.65 6.74
N ASP A 197 -25.27 5.87 7.23
CA ASP A 197 -25.29 6.15 8.67
C ASP A 197 -26.45 7.13 8.98
N SER A 198 -27.56 6.95 8.27
CA SER A 198 -28.79 7.76 8.40
C SER A 198 -29.96 6.93 8.95
N THR A 199 -29.76 6.17 10.02
CA THR A 199 -30.85 5.77 10.93
C THR A 199 -30.29 5.45 12.32
N ALA A 200 -29.68 6.42 12.99
CA ALA A 200 -29.77 6.47 14.44
C ALA A 200 -31.09 7.21 14.75
N THR A 201 -32.21 6.49 14.69
CA THR A 201 -33.46 6.95 15.28
C THR A 201 -33.19 7.18 16.76
N ALA A 202 -33.32 8.44 17.16
CA ALA A 202 -33.45 8.82 18.55
C ALA A 202 -34.73 8.18 19.09
N ASP A 203 -34.62 6.98 19.66
CA ASP A 203 -35.64 6.48 20.56
C ASP A 203 -35.37 7.07 21.94
N GLY A 204 -36.12 8.14 22.22
CA GLY A 204 -36.45 8.49 23.59
C GLY A 204 -37.24 7.36 24.23
N ALA A 205 -36.77 6.91 25.38
CA ALA A 205 -37.62 6.34 26.41
C ALA A 205 -37.19 6.98 27.74
N ALA A 206 -38.20 7.47 28.44
CA ALA A 206 -38.16 8.18 29.71
C ALA A 206 -37.49 7.41 30.85
#